data_AF-A0A1Y3MJL0-F1
#
_entry.id   AF-A0A1Y3MJL0-F1
#
_cell.length_a   1.000
_cell.length_b   1.000
_cell.length_c   1.000
_cell.angle_alpha   90.00
_cell.angle_beta   90.00
_cell.angle_gamma   90.00
#
_symmetry.space_group_name_H-M   'P 1'
#
loop_
_entity.id
_entity.type
_entity.pdbx_description
1 polymer ?
#
loop_
_entity_poly.entity_id
_entity_poly.type
_entity_poly.pdbx_seq_one_letter_code
_entity_poly.pdbx_strand_id
1 'polypeptide(L)'
;MDYGKLMQSSIKLIQYNDETIIKKREEKEFDFYQDMKPFVDMVDQELEVWKELAYQWIKHEKPKYIHVQQIDQVYENLQNNALQCFVNKGKGKRFYETHQAILYTLQNIVEQYK
;
A
#
# COMPACT_ATOMS: atom_id res chain seq x y z
N MET A 1 7.94 0.01 -21.41
CA MET A 1 7.52 0.09 -20.00
C MET A 1 6.12 0.64 -19.94
N ASP A 2 5.24 0.12 -19.09
CA ASP A 2 3.81 0.48 -19.04
C ASP A 2 3.52 1.39 -17.83
N TYR A 3 3.80 2.69 -17.98
CA TYR A 3 3.62 3.70 -16.92
C TYR A 3 2.15 3.85 -16.50
N GLY A 4 1.22 3.64 -17.43
CA GLY A 4 -0.21 3.65 -17.13
C GLY A 4 -0.57 2.59 -16.09
N LYS A 5 0.01 1.39 -16.20
CA LYS A 5 -0.16 0.33 -15.20
C LYS A 5 0.43 0.69 -13.83
N LEU A 6 1.62 1.28 -13.77
CA LEU A 6 2.21 1.70 -12.49
C LEU A 6 1.34 2.76 -11.78
N MET A 7 0.83 3.74 -12.54
CA MET A 7 -0.06 4.76 -12.00
C MET A 7 -1.37 4.16 -11.49
N GLN A 8 -2.02 3.31 -12.30
CA GLN A 8 -3.26 2.64 -11.90
C GLN A 8 -3.07 1.77 -10.65
N SER A 9 -1.98 1.00 -10.61
CA SER A 9 -1.62 0.17 -9.48
C SER A 9 -1.35 1.00 -8.22
N SER A 10 -0.63 2.12 -8.33
CA SER A 10 -0.40 3.05 -7.22
C SER A 10 -1.70 3.64 -6.67
N ILE A 11 -2.65 3.99 -7.55
CA ILE A 11 -3.98 4.49 -7.15
C ILE A 11 -4.77 3.42 -6.39
N LYS A 12 -4.75 2.16 -6.84
CA LYS A 12 -5.40 1.06 -6.13
C LYS A 12 -4.78 0.85 -4.74
N LEU A 13 -3.45 0.87 -4.64
CA LEU A 13 -2.78 0.74 -3.34
C LEU A 13 -3.11 1.90 -2.39
N ILE A 14 -3.32 3.12 -2.90
CA ILE A 14 -3.84 4.23 -2.09
C ILE A 14 -5.22 3.88 -1.53
N GLN A 15 -6.13 3.38 -2.38
CA GLN A 15 -7.47 2.98 -1.95
C GLN A 15 -7.43 1.87 -0.89
N TYR A 16 -6.57 0.86 -1.08
CA TYR A 16 -6.40 -0.21 -0.09
C TYR A 16 -5.80 0.28 1.21
N ASN A 17 -4.81 1.18 1.15
CA ASN A 17 -4.23 1.82 2.32
C ASN A 17 -5.29 2.61 3.12
N ASP A 18 -6.19 3.33 2.44
CA ASP A 18 -7.33 4.02 3.06
C ASP A 18 -8.35 3.03 3.66
N GLU A 19 -8.62 1.92 2.98
CA GLU A 19 -9.51 0.87 3.48
C GLU A 19 -8.99 0.26 4.79
N THR A 20 -7.66 0.18 4.98
CA THR A 20 -7.10 -0.26 6.27
C THR A 20 -7.52 0.64 7.44
N ILE A 21 -7.73 1.94 7.22
CA ILE A 21 -8.22 2.88 8.24
C ILE A 21 -9.68 2.62 8.55
N ILE A 22 -10.49 2.37 7.52
CA ILE A 22 -11.91 2.06 7.66
C ILE A 22 -12.06 0.80 8.52
N LYS A 23 -11.44 -0.31 8.11
CA LYS A 23 -11.52 -1.59 8.83
C LYS A 23 -11.01 -1.49 10.26
N LYS A 24 -9.91 -0.75 10.50
CA LYS A 24 -9.36 -0.55 11.85
C LYS A 24 -10.32 0.17 12.80
N ARG A 25 -11.20 1.04 12.27
CA ARG A 25 -12.20 1.78 13.06
C ARG A 25 -13.49 1.00 13.28
N GLU A 26 -13.73 -0.08 12.56
CA GLU A 26 -14.93 -0.88 12.75
C GLU A 26 -14.89 -1.62 14.09
N GLU A 27 -15.92 -1.43 14.90
CA GLU A 27 -16.08 -2.10 16.21
C GLU A 27 -16.73 -3.48 16.08
N LYS A 28 -16.47 -4.21 14.97
CA LYS A 28 -16.97 -5.58 14.75
C LYS A 28 -15.87 -6.65 14.80
N GLU A 29 -16.20 -7.87 15.18
CA GLU A 29 -15.28 -8.99 14.96
C GLU A 29 -15.27 -9.36 13.47
N PHE A 30 -14.07 -9.62 12.95
CA PHE A 30 -13.87 -10.00 11.55
C PHE A 30 -13.59 -11.49 11.46
N ASP A 31 -14.22 -12.16 10.50
CA ASP A 31 -13.94 -13.55 10.23
C ASP A 31 -12.66 -13.69 9.40
N PHE A 32 -11.83 -14.68 9.76
CA PHE A 32 -10.56 -14.90 9.08
C PHE A 32 -10.73 -15.22 7.60
N TYR A 33 -11.69 -16.07 7.25
CA TYR A 33 -11.86 -16.56 5.87
C TYR A 33 -12.76 -15.67 5.03
N GLN A 34 -13.75 -15.00 5.62
CA GLN A 34 -14.69 -14.15 4.92
C GLN A 34 -14.22 -12.70 4.81
N ASP A 35 -13.48 -12.18 5.79
CA ASP A 35 -13.08 -10.77 5.83
C ASP A 35 -11.56 -10.58 5.68
N MET A 36 -10.78 -11.21 6.56
CA MET A 36 -9.34 -10.91 6.68
C MET A 36 -8.56 -11.44 5.48
N LYS A 37 -8.63 -12.75 5.23
CA LYS A 37 -7.87 -13.42 4.17
C LYS A 37 -8.16 -12.83 2.78
N PRO A 38 -9.42 -12.62 2.37
CA PRO A 38 -9.71 -12.05 1.05
C PRO A 38 -9.11 -10.66 0.86
N PHE A 39 -9.15 -9.81 1.89
CA PHE A 39 -8.58 -8.47 1.80
C PHE A 39 -7.05 -8.51 1.75
N VAL A 40 -6.41 -9.29 2.62
CA VAL A 40 -4.94 -9.42 2.66
C VAL A 40 -4.42 -9.98 1.35
N ASP A 41 -5.03 -11.05 0.83
CA ASP A 41 -4.64 -11.66 -0.46
C ASP A 41 -4.76 -10.65 -1.61
N MET A 42 -5.82 -9.85 -1.63
CA MET A 42 -6.03 -8.81 -2.64
C MET A 42 -4.95 -7.72 -2.58
N VAL A 43 -4.59 -7.27 -1.37
CA VAL A 43 -3.54 -6.27 -1.16
C VAL A 43 -2.18 -6.83 -1.57
N ASP A 44 -1.85 -8.05 -1.15
CA ASP A 44 -0.57 -8.69 -1.46
C ASP A 44 -0.40 -8.89 -2.98
N GLN A 45 -1.45 -9.32 -3.69
CA GLN A 45 -1.41 -9.46 -5.15
C GLN A 45 -1.11 -8.14 -5.86
N GLU A 46 -1.76 -7.05 -5.46
CA GLU A 46 -1.52 -5.75 -6.08
C GLU A 46 -0.14 -5.18 -5.69
N LEU A 47 0.32 -5.44 -4.47
CA LEU A 47 1.67 -5.06 -4.00
C LEU A 47 2.78 -5.72 -4.81
N GLU A 48 2.67 -7.01 -5.13
CA GLU A 48 3.63 -7.71 -6.00
C GLU A 48 3.70 -7.09 -7.40
N VAL A 49 2.54 -6.86 -8.01
CA VAL A 49 2.44 -6.24 -9.34
C VAL A 49 3.03 -4.84 -9.32
N TRP A 50 2.67 -4.04 -8.32
CA TRP A 50 3.15 -2.67 -8.17
C TRP A 50 4.67 -2.61 -7.97
N LYS A 51 5.22 -3.48 -7.11
CA LYS A 51 6.65 -3.51 -6.77
C LYS A 51 7.51 -3.76 -8.01
N GLU A 52 7.14 -4.74 -8.83
CA GLU A 52 7.84 -5.04 -10.07
C GLU A 52 7.76 -3.88 -11.08
N LEU A 53 6.59 -3.25 -11.21
CA LEU A 53 6.41 -2.08 -12.06
C LEU A 53 7.26 -0.89 -11.58
N ALA A 54 7.31 -0.64 -10.27
CA ALA A 54 8.08 0.43 -9.67
C ALA A 54 9.59 0.20 -9.79
N TYR A 55 10.05 -1.05 -9.69
CA TYR A 55 11.45 -1.40 -9.92
C TYR A 55 11.89 -1.18 -11.35
N GLN A 56 11.06 -1.60 -12.30
CA GLN A 56 11.29 -1.30 -13.71
C GLN A 56 11.32 0.21 -13.92
N TRP A 57 10.38 0.95 -13.34
CA TRP A 57 10.34 2.41 -13.44
C TRP A 57 11.62 3.08 -12.96
N ILE A 58 12.05 2.78 -11.73
CA ILE A 58 13.24 3.39 -11.15
C ILE A 58 14.48 3.10 -12.00
N LYS A 59 14.58 1.87 -12.54
CA LYS A 59 15.69 1.47 -13.40
C LYS A 59 15.74 2.26 -14.73
N HIS A 60 14.59 2.52 -15.34
CA HIS A 60 14.51 3.18 -16.65
C HIS A 60 14.52 4.71 -16.54
N GLU A 61 13.70 5.29 -15.67
CA GLU A 61 13.51 6.74 -15.56
C GLU A 61 14.45 7.41 -14.56
N LYS A 62 14.99 6.66 -13.59
CA LYS A 62 15.89 7.19 -12.55
C LYS A 62 15.32 8.44 -11.87
N PRO A 63 14.11 8.35 -11.27
CA PRO A 63 13.47 9.49 -10.63
C PRO A 63 14.36 10.07 -9.52
N LYS A 64 14.44 11.40 -9.45
CA LYS A 64 15.41 12.11 -8.62
C LYS A 64 15.28 11.84 -7.12
N TYR A 65 14.05 11.61 -6.64
CA TYR A 65 13.73 11.51 -5.22
C TYR A 65 13.01 10.21 -4.83
N ILE A 66 12.93 9.24 -5.74
CA ILE A 66 12.32 7.94 -5.46
C ILE A 66 13.33 6.82 -5.67
N HIS A 67 13.54 6.02 -4.63
CA HIS A 67 14.54 4.96 -4.59
C HIS A 67 13.92 3.62 -4.21
N VAL A 68 14.59 2.52 -4.59
CA VAL A 68 14.16 1.14 -4.35
C VAL A 68 13.74 0.89 -2.89
N GLN A 69 14.49 1.45 -1.94
CA GLN A 69 14.20 1.31 -0.51
C GLN A 69 12.81 1.84 -0.12
N GLN A 70 12.32 2.91 -0.76
CA GLN A 70 10.98 3.44 -0.48
C GLN A 70 9.89 2.51 -1.02
N ILE A 71 10.16 1.80 -2.12
CA ILE A 71 9.25 0.81 -2.68
C ILE A 71 9.13 -0.39 -1.75
N ASP A 72 10.27 -0.91 -1.27
CA ASP A 72 10.28 -1.97 -0.26
C ASP A 72 9.53 -1.57 1.02
N GLN A 73 9.74 -0.33 1.50
CA GLN A 73 9.05 0.17 2.68
C GLN A 73 7.52 0.28 2.48
N VAL A 74 7.05 0.71 1.31
CA VAL A 74 5.61 0.72 1.01
C VAL A 74 5.05 -0.69 1.03
N TYR A 75 5.75 -1.63 0.38
CA TYR A 75 5.36 -3.03 0.33
C TYR A 75 5.21 -3.61 1.75
N GLU A 76 6.25 -3.53 2.56
CA GLU A 76 6.26 -4.10 3.91
C GLU A 76 5.24 -3.41 4.83
N ASN A 77 5.14 -2.09 4.78
CA ASN A 77 4.24 -1.35 5.67
C ASN A 77 2.77 -1.61 5.31
N LEU A 78 2.43 -1.66 4.02
CA LEU A 78 1.05 -1.86 3.61
C LEU A 78 0.60 -3.31 3.87
N GLN A 79 1.47 -4.28 3.63
CA GLN A 79 1.21 -5.68 4.00
C GLN A 79 0.95 -5.81 5.52
N ASN A 80 1.80 -5.17 6.34
CA ASN A 80 1.61 -5.15 7.79
C ASN A 80 0.30 -4.45 8.22
N ASN A 81 -0.02 -3.30 7.63
CA ASN A 81 -1.26 -2.58 7.97
C ASN A 81 -2.52 -3.34 7.51
N ALA A 82 -2.45 -4.05 6.38
CA ALA A 82 -3.53 -4.89 5.90
C ALA A 82 -3.86 -6.04 6.85
N LEU A 83 -2.87 -6.59 7.54
CA LEU A 83 -3.09 -7.57 8.62
C LEU A 83 -3.56 -6.90 9.93
N GLN A 84 -2.87 -5.84 10.34
CA GLN A 84 -3.08 -5.20 11.63
C GLN A 84 -4.44 -4.48 11.76
N CYS A 85 -5.07 -4.09 10.65
CA CYS A 85 -6.36 -3.43 10.69
C CYS A 85 -7.48 -4.33 11.24
N PHE A 86 -7.34 -5.66 11.16
CA PHE A 86 -8.31 -6.62 11.66
C PHE A 86 -8.08 -7.04 13.12
N VAL A 87 -6.82 -7.14 13.55
CA VAL A 87 -6.45 -7.77 14.83
C VAL A 87 -6.18 -6.78 15.96
N ASN A 88 -5.79 -5.55 15.65
CA ASN A 88 -5.35 -4.59 16.67
C ASN A 88 -6.22 -3.32 16.65
N LYS A 89 -7.22 -3.27 17.53
CA LYS A 89 -8.15 -2.12 17.66
C LYS A 89 -7.63 -0.98 18.53
N GLY A 90 -6.43 -1.10 19.10
CA GLY A 90 -5.81 -0.03 19.88
C GLY A 90 -5.40 1.18 19.04
N LYS A 91 -5.17 2.31 19.70
CA LYS A 91 -4.60 3.54 19.12
C LYS A 91 -3.11 3.36 18.83
N GLY A 92 -2.76 2.49 17.88
CA GLY A 92 -1.39 2.30 17.44
C GLY A 92 -0.92 3.51 16.64
N LYS A 93 -0.25 4.48 17.29
CA LYS A 93 0.36 5.65 16.62
C LYS A 93 1.14 5.24 15.36
N ARG A 94 1.91 4.16 15.47
CA ARG A 94 2.69 3.55 14.38
C ARG A 94 1.85 3.14 13.17
N PHE A 95 0.63 2.63 13.36
CA PHE A 95 -0.26 2.25 12.26
C PHE A 95 -0.62 3.48 11.41
N TYR A 96 -0.97 4.59 12.05
CA TYR A 96 -1.33 5.82 11.35
C TYR A 96 -0.11 6.49 10.72
N GLU A 97 1.05 6.46 11.39
CA GLU A 97 2.31 6.98 10.83
C GLU A 97 2.73 6.19 9.57
N THR A 98 2.65 4.86 9.61
CA THR A 98 2.95 4.01 8.44
C THR A 98 1.93 4.20 7.32
N HIS A 99 0.64 4.32 7.64
CA HIS A 99 -0.39 4.65 6.65
C HIS A 99 -0.09 5.97 5.92
N GLN A 100 0.31 7.02 6.66
CA GLN A 100 0.69 8.30 6.05
C GLN A 100 1.96 8.21 5.20
N ALA A 101 2.96 7.44 5.65
CA ALA A 101 4.19 7.22 4.89
C ALA A 101 3.92 6.46 3.56
N ILE A 102 3.05 5.44 3.59
CA ILE A 102 2.61 4.72 2.39
C ILE A 102 1.93 5.68 1.42
N LEU A 103 0.95 6.44 1.91
CA LEU A 103 0.16 7.39 1.11
C LEU A 103 1.07 8.41 0.42
N TYR A 104 2.00 8.99 1.16
CA TYR A 104 2.94 9.98 0.63
C TYR A 104 3.81 9.44 -0.52
N THR A 105 4.40 8.25 -0.35
CA THR A 105 5.23 7.65 -1.41
C THR A 105 4.40 7.33 -2.65
N LEU A 106 3.21 6.76 -2.49
CA LEU A 106 2.33 6.42 -3.62
C LEU A 106 1.85 7.68 -4.35
N GLN A 107 1.47 8.73 -3.62
CA GLN A 107 1.10 10.03 -4.20
C GLN A 107 2.25 10.66 -4.97
N ASN A 108 3.46 10.66 -4.41
CA ASN A 108 4.65 11.17 -5.11
C ASN A 108 4.88 10.44 -6.44
N ILE A 109 4.67 9.11 -6.50
CA ILE A 109 4.75 8.34 -7.74
C ILE A 109 3.69 8.81 -8.72
N VAL A 110 2.43 8.93 -8.30
CA VAL A 110 1.33 9.41 -9.17
C VAL A 110 1.58 10.84 -9.67
N GLU A 111 2.16 11.71 -8.84
CA GLU A 111 2.44 13.11 -9.17
C GLU A 111 3.60 13.30 -10.16
N GLN A 112 4.54 12.36 -10.27
CA GLN A 112 5.57 12.41 -11.33
C GLN A 112 4.96 12.39 -12.74
N TYR A 113 3.65 12.12 -12.87
CA TYR A 113 2.93 11.97 -14.13
C TYR A 113 1.85 13.02 -14.37
N LYS A 114 1.70 14.01 -13.47
CA LYS A 114 0.86 15.20 -13.72
C LYS A 114 1.67 16.26 -14.44
#